data_AF-A0A7J7W099-F1
#
_entry.id   AF-A0A7J7W099-F1
#
_cell.length_a   1.000
_cell.length_b   1.000
_cell.length_c   1.000
_cell.angle_alpha   90.00
_cell.angle_beta   90.00
_cell.angle_gamma   90.00
#
_symmetry.space_group_name_H-M   'P 1'
#
loop_
_entity.id
_entity.type
_entity.pdbx_description
1 polymer ?
#
loop_
_entity_poly.entity_id
_entity_poly.type
_entity_poly.pdbx_seq_one_letter_code
_entity_poly.pdbx_strand_id
1 'polypeptide(L)'
;MSSFSESALEKKLSELSNSQQSVQTLSLWLIHHRKHAGPIVSVWHRELRKAKSNRKLTFLYLANDVIQNSKRKGPEFTREFESVLVDAFSHVARNIPKKPETPIRKDIYTHMFIAAQFTIAKIWKQPKCPSVDEWIRKLWYIYTMEYYAAVKKKELLPFATAWMELESIMLSEISQSMKENHHMISLTHG
;
A
#
# COMPACT_ATOMS: atom_id res chain seq x y z
N MET A 1 19.40 -5.05 -24.57
CA MET A 1 18.64 -4.57 -23.39
C MET A 1 19.65 -4.00 -22.41
N SER A 2 19.42 -2.81 -21.85
CA SER A 2 20.37 -2.17 -20.93
C SER A 2 20.51 -3.02 -19.66
N SER A 3 21.73 -3.20 -19.15
CA SER A 3 21.96 -3.81 -17.84
C SER A 3 21.33 -2.98 -16.72
N PHE A 4 20.99 -3.63 -15.61
CA PHE A 4 20.55 -2.92 -14.41
C PHE A 4 21.75 -2.22 -13.74
N SER A 5 21.56 -0.98 -13.31
CA SER A 5 22.44 -0.28 -12.37
C SER A 5 21.60 0.62 -11.45
N GLU A 6 22.07 0.86 -10.22
CA GLU A 6 21.40 1.79 -9.30
C GLU A 6 21.35 3.20 -9.87
N SER A 7 22.42 3.67 -10.52
CA SER A 7 22.48 4.99 -11.15
C SER A 7 21.44 5.18 -12.25
N ALA A 8 21.16 4.13 -13.05
CA ALA A 8 20.12 4.17 -14.06
C ALA A 8 18.72 4.25 -13.43
N LEU A 9 18.51 3.55 -12.30
CA LEU A 9 17.27 3.63 -11.54
C LEU A 9 17.08 5.02 -10.90
N GLU A 10 18.11 5.58 -10.28
CA GLU A 10 18.08 6.93 -9.70
C GLU A 10 17.70 7.98 -10.76
N LYS A 11 18.32 7.92 -11.94
CA LYS A 11 17.96 8.79 -13.07
C LYS A 11 16.48 8.62 -13.46
N LYS A 12 16.01 7.38 -13.64
CA LYS A 12 14.61 7.10 -13.99
C LYS A 12 13.63 7.58 -12.91
N LEU A 13 13.97 7.43 -11.63
CA LEU A 13 13.15 7.93 -10.52
C LEU A 13 13.16 9.46 -10.47
N SER A 14 14.27 10.11 -10.83
CA SER A 14 14.34 11.57 -10.90
C SER A 14 13.39 12.14 -11.97
N GLU A 15 13.20 11.41 -13.07
CA GLU A 15 12.33 11.74 -14.21
C GLU A 15 10.87 11.28 -14.05
N LEU A 16 10.58 10.44 -13.03
CA LEU A 16 9.25 9.91 -12.77
C LEU A 16 8.22 11.03 -12.54
N SER A 17 7.14 11.02 -13.33
CA SER A 17 6.02 11.96 -13.22
C SER A 17 4.74 11.26 -12.77
N ASN A 18 3.72 12.06 -12.42
CA ASN A 18 2.42 11.56 -12.01
C ASN A 18 1.54 11.05 -13.18
N SER A 19 2.06 11.01 -14.41
CA SER A 19 1.31 10.44 -15.54
C SER A 19 1.32 8.91 -15.51
N GLN A 20 0.21 8.31 -15.91
CA GLN A 20 0.06 6.85 -15.96
C GLN A 20 1.14 6.20 -16.84
N GLN A 21 1.45 6.81 -17.97
CA GLN A 21 2.46 6.33 -18.91
C GLN A 21 3.86 6.33 -18.30
N SER A 22 4.23 7.37 -17.53
CA SER A 22 5.53 7.44 -16.84
C SER A 22 5.67 6.31 -15.82
N VAL A 23 4.64 6.11 -14.99
CA VAL A 23 4.59 5.05 -13.97
C VAL A 23 4.67 3.66 -14.61
N GLN A 24 3.85 3.38 -15.62
CA GLN A 24 3.82 2.08 -16.29
C GLN A 24 5.12 1.75 -17.01
N THR A 25 5.71 2.73 -17.70
CA THR A 25 6.98 2.54 -18.42
C THR A 25 8.10 2.15 -17.46
N LEU A 26 8.21 2.84 -16.32
CA LEU A 26 9.21 2.51 -15.31
C LEU A 26 8.88 1.18 -14.63
N SER A 27 7.62 0.91 -14.30
CA SER A 27 7.18 -0.34 -13.69
C SER A 27 7.57 -1.55 -14.54
N LEU A 28 7.31 -1.52 -15.85
CA LEU A 28 7.70 -2.58 -16.78
C LEU A 28 9.22 -2.80 -16.80
N TRP A 29 9.99 -1.73 -16.78
CA TRP A 29 11.45 -1.80 -16.70
C TRP A 29 11.92 -2.45 -15.39
N LEU A 30 11.33 -2.08 -14.25
CA LEU A 30 11.64 -2.70 -12.95
C LEU A 30 11.28 -4.19 -12.93
N ILE A 31 10.10 -4.56 -13.44
CA ILE A 31 9.64 -5.95 -13.52
C ILE A 31 10.55 -6.80 -14.41
N HIS A 32 11.07 -6.21 -15.50
CA HIS A 32 12.07 -6.87 -16.34
C HIS A 32 13.35 -7.20 -15.55
N HIS A 33 13.78 -6.29 -14.66
CA HIS A 33 14.96 -6.45 -13.80
C HIS A 33 14.66 -7.06 -12.41
N ARG A 34 13.56 -7.81 -12.24
CA ARG A 34 13.13 -8.35 -10.94
C ARG A 34 14.15 -9.18 -10.17
N LYS A 35 15.16 -9.75 -10.84
CA LYS A 35 16.29 -10.44 -10.17
C LYS A 35 17.07 -9.51 -9.24
N HIS A 36 16.93 -8.20 -9.43
CA HIS A 36 17.52 -7.15 -8.60
C HIS A 36 16.48 -6.48 -7.69
N ALA A 37 15.37 -7.15 -7.33
CA ALA A 37 14.28 -6.56 -6.54
C ALA A 37 14.75 -5.90 -5.25
N GLY A 38 15.64 -6.54 -4.47
CA GLY A 38 16.18 -5.97 -3.23
C GLY A 38 16.90 -4.63 -3.45
N PRO A 39 17.94 -4.56 -4.31
CA PRO A 39 18.59 -3.30 -4.67
C PRO A 39 17.60 -2.25 -5.22
N ILE A 40 16.64 -2.66 -6.06
CA ILE A 40 15.63 -1.76 -6.62
C ILE A 40 14.78 -1.12 -5.51
N VAL A 41 14.28 -1.93 -4.56
CA VAL A 41 13.42 -1.45 -3.47
C VAL A 41 14.21 -0.58 -2.50
N SER A 42 15.47 -0.92 -2.23
CA SER A 42 16.38 -0.10 -1.42
C SER A 42 16.61 1.30 -2.03
N VAL A 43 16.92 1.37 -3.33
CA VAL A 43 17.07 2.64 -4.06
C VAL A 43 15.75 3.41 -4.07
N TRP A 44 14.64 2.75 -4.40
CA TRP A 44 13.31 3.36 -4.40
C TRP A 44 12.98 4.00 -3.04
N HIS A 45 13.27 3.28 -1.96
CA HIS A 45 12.97 3.75 -0.60
C HIS A 45 13.83 4.96 -0.23
N ARG A 46 15.13 4.89 -0.53
CA ARG A 46 16.08 6.00 -0.35
C ARG A 46 15.64 7.26 -1.11
N GLU A 47 15.26 7.12 -2.37
CA GLU A 47 14.84 8.24 -3.21
C GLU A 47 13.45 8.77 -2.82
N LEU A 48 12.52 7.91 -2.39
CA LEU A 48 11.23 8.33 -1.81
C LEU A 48 11.45 9.25 -0.61
N ARG A 49 12.40 8.92 0.27
CA ARG A 49 12.67 9.72 1.47
C ARG A 49 13.16 11.11 1.12
N LYS A 50 14.06 11.22 0.11
CA LYS A 50 14.61 12.49 -0.41
C LYS A 50 13.61 13.32 -1.24
N ALA A 51 12.64 12.67 -1.89
CA ALA A 51 11.71 13.35 -2.80
C ALA A 51 10.87 14.44 -2.12
N LYS A 52 10.58 15.53 -2.84
CA LYS A 52 9.65 16.59 -2.39
C LYS A 52 8.24 16.03 -2.12
N SER A 53 7.49 16.63 -1.19
CA SER A 53 6.17 16.13 -0.75
C SER A 53 5.18 15.86 -1.88
N ASN A 54 5.16 16.70 -2.93
CA ASN A 54 4.28 16.55 -4.09
C ASN A 54 4.66 15.37 -5.02
N ARG A 55 5.88 14.83 -4.91
CA ARG A 55 6.35 13.67 -5.69
C ARG A 55 6.23 12.35 -4.94
N LYS A 56 6.16 12.38 -3.60
CA LYS A 56 6.12 11.18 -2.76
C LYS A 56 4.95 10.25 -3.11
N LEU A 57 3.80 10.79 -3.48
CA LEU A 57 2.65 10.00 -3.92
C LEU A 57 2.94 9.20 -5.19
N THR A 58 3.65 9.80 -6.15
CA THR A 58 4.03 9.13 -7.41
C THR A 58 4.93 7.91 -7.17
N PHE A 59 5.79 7.95 -6.16
CA PHE A 59 6.61 6.80 -5.76
C PHE A 59 5.74 5.66 -5.22
N LEU A 60 4.68 5.97 -4.46
CA LEU A 60 3.73 4.97 -3.99
C LEU A 60 2.91 4.36 -5.15
N TYR A 61 2.54 5.17 -6.16
CA TYR A 61 1.89 4.66 -7.37
C TYR A 61 2.78 3.70 -8.14
N LEU A 62 4.07 4.01 -8.26
CA LEU A 62 5.04 3.10 -8.86
C LEU A 62 5.17 1.79 -8.06
N ALA A 63 5.31 1.85 -6.73
CA ALA A 63 5.38 0.66 -5.90
C ALA A 63 4.11 -0.21 -6.05
N ASN A 64 2.94 0.43 -6.04
CA ASN A 64 1.68 -0.26 -6.26
C ASN A 64 1.64 -0.96 -7.63
N ASP A 65 1.99 -0.27 -8.72
CA ASP A 65 1.97 -0.83 -10.07
C ASP A 65 2.96 -2.02 -10.20
N VAL A 66 4.19 -1.86 -9.67
CA VAL A 66 5.21 -2.93 -9.67
C VAL A 66 4.74 -4.14 -8.87
N ILE A 67 4.22 -3.95 -7.66
CA ILE A 67 3.74 -5.06 -6.80
C ILE A 67 2.56 -5.76 -7.45
N GLN A 68 1.64 -5.04 -8.10
CA GLN A 68 0.48 -5.65 -8.75
C GLN A 68 0.85 -6.43 -10.01
N ASN A 69 1.71 -5.85 -10.87
CA ASN A 69 2.03 -6.40 -12.18
C ASN A 69 3.14 -7.47 -12.12
N SER A 70 4.00 -7.47 -11.09
CA SER A 70 5.04 -8.50 -10.92
C SER A 70 4.52 -9.86 -10.46
N LYS A 71 3.31 -9.96 -9.87
CA LYS A 71 2.79 -11.21 -9.26
C LYS A 71 2.78 -12.41 -10.20
N ARG A 72 2.52 -12.19 -11.49
CA ARG A 72 2.51 -13.25 -12.51
C ARG A 72 3.92 -13.73 -12.90
N LYS A 73 4.95 -12.97 -12.53
CA LYS A 73 6.37 -13.23 -12.83
C LYS A 73 7.14 -13.80 -11.64
N GLY A 74 6.73 -13.46 -10.42
CA GLY A 74 7.28 -14.02 -9.18
C GLY A 74 6.96 -13.15 -7.94
N PRO A 75 7.31 -13.64 -6.73
CA PRO A 75 7.01 -12.96 -5.47
C PRO A 75 8.08 -11.95 -5.02
N GLU A 76 9.17 -11.78 -5.77
CA GLU A 76 10.38 -11.05 -5.36
C GLU A 76 10.03 -9.63 -4.88
N PHE A 77 9.35 -8.86 -5.72
CA PHE A 77 8.93 -7.50 -5.33
C PHE A 77 7.93 -7.47 -4.18
N THR A 78 7.04 -8.46 -4.07
CA THR A 78 6.07 -8.47 -2.96
C THR A 78 6.80 -8.60 -1.63
N ARG A 79 7.77 -9.50 -1.54
CA ARG A 79 8.59 -9.71 -0.33
C ARG A 79 9.45 -8.49 0.01
N GLU A 80 10.13 -7.93 -0.98
CA GLU A 80 11.03 -6.79 -0.74
C GLU A 80 10.25 -5.55 -0.29
N PHE A 81 9.13 -5.23 -0.96
CA PHE A 81 8.31 -4.07 -0.58
C PHE A 81 7.64 -4.24 0.78
N GLU A 82 7.21 -5.45 1.17
CA GLU A 82 6.57 -5.70 2.47
C GLU A 82 7.40 -5.17 3.64
N SER A 83 8.73 -5.33 3.58
CA SER A 83 9.64 -4.87 4.63
C SER A 83 9.78 -3.36 4.77
N VAL A 84 9.45 -2.59 3.73
CA VAL A 84 9.67 -1.12 3.69
C VAL A 84 8.37 -0.31 3.61
N LEU A 85 7.24 -0.93 3.25
CA LEU A 85 5.99 -0.19 2.97
C LEU A 85 5.47 0.54 4.20
N VAL A 86 5.50 -0.07 5.39
CA VAL A 86 5.01 0.56 6.63
C VAL A 86 5.77 1.86 6.93
N ASP A 87 7.10 1.82 6.84
CA ASP A 87 7.95 3.00 7.05
C ASP A 87 7.74 4.03 5.92
N ALA A 88 7.64 3.57 4.66
CA ALA A 88 7.38 4.44 3.52
C ALA A 88 6.06 5.21 3.67
N PHE A 89 4.94 4.53 3.98
CA PHE A 89 3.64 5.16 4.21
C PHE A 89 3.69 6.13 5.40
N SER A 90 4.34 5.73 6.49
CA SER A 90 4.53 6.60 7.66
C SER A 90 5.32 7.86 7.33
N HIS A 91 6.38 7.74 6.53
CA HIS A 91 7.18 8.87 6.06
C HIS A 91 6.38 9.80 5.16
N VAL A 92 5.62 9.25 4.20
CA VAL A 92 4.76 10.07 3.33
C VAL A 92 3.70 10.81 4.14
N ALA A 93 3.00 10.14 5.06
CA ALA A 93 1.97 10.73 5.90
C ALA A 93 2.47 11.93 6.71
N ARG A 94 3.67 11.81 7.32
CA ARG A 94 4.28 12.89 8.13
C ARG A 94 4.73 14.09 7.31
N ASN A 95 5.06 13.89 6.03
CA ASN A 95 5.62 14.91 5.14
C ASN A 95 4.57 15.58 4.24
N ILE A 96 3.29 15.22 4.36
CA ILE A 96 2.20 15.94 3.70
C ILE A 96 1.93 17.23 4.49
N PRO A 97 1.92 18.41 3.83
CA PRO A 97 1.65 19.66 4.51
C PRO A 97 0.30 19.61 5.25
N LYS A 98 0.31 19.91 6.55
CA LYS A 98 -0.86 19.88 7.45
C LYS A 98 -1.92 20.96 7.16
N LYS A 99 -1.73 21.78 6.11
CA LYS A 99 -2.64 22.87 5.78
C LYS A 99 -3.98 22.31 5.30
N PRO A 100 -5.13 22.76 5.85
CA PRO A 100 -6.43 22.39 5.31
C PRO A 100 -6.60 23.04 3.92
N GLU A 101 -7.31 22.35 3.03
CA GLU A 101 -7.80 22.86 1.72
C GLU A 101 -6.86 22.80 0.50
N THR A 102 -6.26 21.65 0.19
CA THR A 102 -5.88 21.36 -1.20
C THR A 102 -6.48 20.03 -1.68
N PRO A 103 -6.96 19.92 -2.93
CA PRO A 103 -7.50 18.69 -3.53
C PRO A 103 -6.56 17.48 -3.35
N ILE A 104 -5.26 17.76 -3.38
CA ILE A 104 -4.16 16.82 -3.19
C ILE A 104 -4.29 16.03 -1.87
N ARG A 105 -4.77 16.67 -0.78
CA ARG A 105 -4.92 16.00 0.53
C ARG A 105 -6.07 14.98 0.51
N LYS A 106 -7.19 15.32 -0.11
CA LYS A 106 -8.33 14.38 -0.27
C LYS A 106 -7.96 13.19 -1.15
N ASP A 107 -7.25 13.45 -2.24
CA ASP A 107 -6.78 12.38 -3.13
C ASP A 107 -5.80 11.46 -2.39
N ILE A 108 -4.84 12.00 -1.64
CA ILE A 108 -3.88 11.15 -0.92
C ILE A 108 -4.55 10.31 0.16
N TYR A 109 -5.46 10.85 0.98
CA TYR A 109 -6.15 10.03 1.97
C TYR A 109 -7.05 8.99 1.32
N THR A 110 -7.73 9.35 0.24
CA THR A 110 -8.57 8.39 -0.51
C THR A 110 -7.71 7.29 -1.13
N HIS A 111 -6.52 7.61 -1.66
CA HIS A 111 -5.61 6.62 -2.25
C HIS A 111 -4.86 5.80 -1.21
N MET A 112 -4.47 6.38 -0.07
CA MET A 112 -3.91 5.64 1.08
C MET A 112 -4.95 4.70 1.68
N PHE A 113 -6.20 5.16 1.75
CA PHE A 113 -7.33 4.36 2.18
C PHE A 113 -7.64 3.23 1.18
N ILE A 114 -7.67 3.51 -0.11
CA ILE A 114 -7.83 2.48 -1.16
C ILE A 114 -6.66 1.49 -1.10
N ALA A 115 -5.42 1.94 -0.92
CA ALA A 115 -4.25 1.07 -0.83
C ALA A 115 -4.28 0.18 0.44
N ALA A 116 -4.70 0.73 1.58
CA ALA A 116 -4.94 -0.01 2.81
C ALA A 116 -6.02 -1.08 2.61
N GLN A 117 -7.18 -0.70 2.07
CA GLN A 117 -8.28 -1.61 1.72
C GLN A 117 -7.85 -2.70 0.73
N PHE A 118 -7.01 -2.36 -0.26
CA PHE A 118 -6.50 -3.33 -1.24
C PHE A 118 -5.43 -4.27 -0.66
N THR A 119 -4.70 -3.81 0.36
CA THR A 119 -3.70 -4.59 1.08
C THR A 119 -4.39 -5.57 2.03
N ILE A 120 -5.43 -5.11 2.73
CA ILE A 120 -6.37 -5.95 3.49
C ILE A 120 -7.00 -6.97 2.54
N ALA A 121 -7.64 -6.55 1.43
CA ALA A 121 -8.21 -7.49 0.45
C ALA A 121 -7.20 -8.51 -0.13
N LYS A 122 -5.89 -8.19 -0.17
CA LYS A 122 -4.82 -9.11 -0.59
C LYS A 122 -4.43 -10.12 0.50
N ILE A 123 -4.41 -9.72 1.78
CA ILE A 123 -4.20 -10.64 2.92
C ILE A 123 -5.31 -11.69 2.96
N TRP A 124 -6.52 -11.31 2.56
CA TRP A 124 -7.73 -12.14 2.63
C TRP A 124 -7.94 -13.09 1.42
N LYS A 125 -6.95 -13.21 0.51
CA LYS A 125 -7.04 -14.11 -0.66
C LYS A 125 -6.36 -15.47 -0.42
N GLN A 126 -6.74 -16.15 0.67
CA GLN A 126 -6.58 -17.60 0.97
C GLN A 126 -7.85 -18.06 1.75
N PRO A 127 -8.27 -19.33 1.69
CA PRO A 127 -9.55 -19.77 1.13
C PRO A 127 -10.84 -19.41 1.91
N LYS A 128 -11.88 -19.20 1.10
CA LYS A 128 -13.33 -18.96 1.32
C LYS A 128 -13.92 -19.40 2.68
N CYS A 129 -14.32 -18.42 3.50
CA CYS A 129 -15.32 -18.59 4.55
C CYS A 129 -16.54 -17.68 4.26
N PRO A 130 -17.77 -18.20 4.11
CA PRO A 130 -18.96 -17.39 3.75
C PRO A 130 -19.34 -16.32 4.78
N SER A 131 -19.04 -16.51 6.07
CA SER A 131 -19.38 -15.54 7.13
C SER A 131 -18.55 -14.27 7.05
N VAL A 132 -17.33 -14.39 6.53
CA VAL A 132 -16.37 -13.30 6.36
C VAL A 132 -16.84 -12.34 5.26
N ASP A 133 -17.33 -12.85 4.14
CA ASP A 133 -17.83 -12.02 3.03
C ASP A 133 -19.05 -11.16 3.46
N GLU A 134 -19.91 -11.71 4.32
CA GLU A 134 -21.03 -10.97 4.90
C GLU A 134 -20.56 -9.88 5.88
N TRP A 135 -19.55 -10.18 6.70
CA TRP A 135 -18.94 -9.22 7.61
C TRP A 135 -18.24 -8.08 6.87
N ILE A 136 -17.53 -8.38 5.78
CA ILE A 136 -16.89 -7.38 4.90
C ILE A 136 -17.95 -6.45 4.28
N ARG A 137 -19.09 -6.98 3.83
CA ARG A 137 -20.18 -6.14 3.31
C ARG A 137 -20.78 -5.22 4.39
N LYS A 138 -20.94 -5.73 5.62
CA LYS A 138 -21.40 -4.93 6.76
C LYS A 138 -20.39 -3.83 7.13
N LEU A 139 -19.11 -4.15 7.14
CA LEU A 139 -18.04 -3.19 7.40
C LEU A 139 -17.97 -2.12 6.30
N TRP A 140 -18.09 -2.51 5.04
CA TRP A 140 -18.13 -1.58 3.90
C TRP A 140 -19.34 -0.66 3.95
N TYR A 141 -20.50 -1.17 4.39
CA TYR A 141 -21.71 -0.38 4.59
C TYR A 141 -21.54 0.64 5.72
N ILE A 142 -21.06 0.22 6.89
CA ILE A 142 -20.80 1.10 8.04
C ILE A 142 -19.79 2.19 7.66
N TYR A 143 -18.68 1.81 7.02
CA TYR A 143 -17.67 2.73 6.51
C TYR A 143 -18.27 3.78 5.57
N THR A 144 -19.07 3.34 4.60
CA THR A 144 -19.67 4.24 3.61
C THR A 144 -20.62 5.23 4.29
N MET A 145 -21.45 4.76 5.22
CA MET A 145 -22.40 5.60 5.96
C MET A 145 -21.69 6.63 6.84
N GLU A 146 -20.64 6.23 7.57
CA GLU A 146 -19.86 7.12 8.42
C GLU A 146 -19.00 8.10 7.62
N TYR A 147 -18.44 7.66 6.49
CA TYR A 147 -17.69 8.53 5.58
C TYR A 147 -18.58 9.65 5.03
N TYR A 148 -19.77 9.31 4.51
CA TYR A 148 -20.70 10.32 4.02
C TYR A 148 -21.16 11.27 5.13
N ALA A 149 -21.37 10.77 6.34
CA ALA A 149 -21.67 11.60 7.51
C ALA A 149 -20.50 12.55 7.86
N ALA A 150 -19.25 12.06 7.86
CA ALA A 150 -18.06 12.84 8.15
C ALA A 150 -17.79 13.91 7.07
N VAL A 151 -18.04 13.59 5.80
CA VAL A 151 -17.98 14.55 4.69
C VAL A 151 -19.02 15.66 4.89
N LYS A 152 -20.26 15.31 5.25
CA LYS A 152 -21.34 16.28 5.51
C LYS A 152 -21.03 17.18 6.71
N LYS A 153 -20.37 16.64 7.74
CA LYS A 153 -19.98 17.36 8.96
C LYS A 153 -18.62 18.08 8.87
N LYS A 154 -17.87 17.89 7.79
CA LYS A 154 -16.46 18.34 7.63
C LYS A 154 -15.49 17.76 8.68
N GLU A 155 -15.86 16.69 9.37
CA GLU A 155 -15.10 16.03 10.43
C GLU A 155 -14.30 14.82 9.89
N LEU A 156 -13.56 15.05 8.81
CA LEU A 156 -12.78 13.99 8.16
C LEU A 156 -11.56 13.54 8.97
N LEU A 157 -11.02 14.41 9.83
CA LEU A 157 -9.83 14.11 10.62
C LEU A 157 -10.16 13.18 11.83
N PRO A 158 -11.22 13.43 12.62
CA PRO A 158 -11.68 12.47 13.63
C PRO A 158 -12.06 11.12 13.00
N PHE A 159 -12.75 11.14 11.86
CA PHE A 159 -13.08 9.93 11.11
C PHE A 159 -11.83 9.12 10.73
N ALA A 160 -10.83 9.75 10.12
CA ALA A 160 -9.59 9.08 9.74
C ALA A 160 -8.82 8.50 10.93
N THR A 161 -8.87 9.17 12.09
CA THR A 161 -8.19 8.70 13.31
C THR A 161 -8.88 7.47 13.89
N ALA A 162 -10.22 7.51 14.03
CA ALA A 162 -11.01 6.38 14.49
C ALA A 162 -10.87 5.16 13.57
N TRP A 163 -10.80 5.38 12.25
CA TRP A 163 -10.62 4.31 11.28
C TRP A 163 -9.20 3.74 11.28
N MET A 164 -8.16 4.53 11.58
CA MET A 164 -6.80 4.00 11.78
C MET A 164 -6.69 3.16 13.07
N GLU A 165 -7.38 3.52 14.14
CA GLU A 165 -7.45 2.71 15.36
C GLU A 165 -8.20 1.40 15.12
N LEU A 166 -9.33 1.46 14.41
CA LEU A 166 -10.08 0.27 13.96
C LEU A 166 -9.24 -0.63 13.07
N GLU A 167 -8.47 -0.08 12.12
CA GLU A 167 -7.54 -0.86 11.29
C GLU A 167 -6.48 -1.57 12.13
N SER A 168 -5.90 -0.88 13.13
CA SER A 168 -4.94 -1.49 14.06
C SER A 168 -5.56 -2.63 14.87
N ILE A 169 -6.79 -2.46 15.36
CA ILE A 169 -7.52 -3.49 16.12
C ILE A 169 -7.84 -4.68 15.22
N MET A 170 -8.40 -4.44 14.03
CA MET A 170 -8.71 -5.51 13.06
C MET A 170 -7.45 -6.29 12.66
N LEU A 171 -6.32 -5.63 12.41
CA LEU A 171 -5.07 -6.31 12.07
C LEU A 171 -4.55 -7.15 13.25
N SER A 172 -4.75 -6.70 14.49
CA SER A 172 -4.37 -7.48 15.67
C SER A 172 -5.23 -8.74 15.84
N GLU A 173 -6.54 -8.64 15.63
CA GLU A 173 -7.47 -9.77 15.70
C GLU A 173 -7.22 -10.79 14.57
N ILE A 174 -6.94 -10.32 13.36
CA ILE A 174 -6.56 -11.18 12.24
C ILE A 174 -5.25 -11.91 12.55
N SER A 175 -4.24 -11.21 13.08
CA SER A 175 -2.97 -11.82 13.48
C SER A 175 -3.18 -12.93 14.53
N GLN A 176 -4.08 -12.70 15.48
CA GLN A 176 -4.42 -13.67 16.51
C GLN A 176 -5.17 -14.89 15.95
N SER A 177 -6.18 -14.66 15.10
CA SER A 177 -6.92 -15.72 14.40
C SER A 177 -6.02 -16.60 13.52
N MET A 178 -5.02 -16.01 12.85
CA MET A 178 -4.06 -16.78 12.06
C MET A 178 -3.10 -17.62 12.92
N LYS A 179 -2.68 -17.12 14.08
CA LYS A 179 -1.88 -17.89 15.05
C LYS A 179 -2.64 -19.10 15.57
N GLU A 180 -3.90 -18.92 15.94
CA GLU A 180 -4.77 -20.00 16.43
C GLU A 180 -5.00 -21.08 15.36
N ASN A 181 -5.19 -20.69 14.10
CA ASN A 181 -5.30 -21.63 12.97
C ASN A 181 -4.01 -22.44 12.73
N HIS A 182 -2.83 -21.84 12.86
CA HIS A 182 -1.57 -22.59 12.76
C HIS A 182 -1.36 -23.56 13.93
N HIS A 183 -1.79 -23.21 15.15
CA HIS A 183 -1.75 -24.13 16.29
C HIS A 183 -2.73 -25.31 16.13
N MET A 184 -3.93 -25.09 15.59
CA MET A 184 -4.88 -26.17 15.28
C MET A 184 -4.38 -27.11 14.16
N ILE A 185 -3.74 -26.57 13.11
CA ILE A 185 -3.15 -27.40 12.04
C ILE A 185 -1.97 -28.22 12.56
N SER A 186 -1.19 -27.70 13.52
CA SER A 186 -0.05 -28.40 14.12
C SER A 186 -0.47 -29.59 15.00
N LEU A 187 -1.65 -29.53 15.62
CA LEU A 187 -2.19 -30.61 16.49
C LEU A 187 -2.84 -31.77 15.72
N THR A 188 -3.06 -31.62 14.41
CA THR A 188 -3.66 -32.66 13.56
C THR A 188 -2.63 -33.45 12.74
N HIS A 189 -1.35 -33.05 12.79
CA HIS A 189 -0.24 -33.69 12.07
C HIS A 189 0.90 -34.13 13.02
N GLY A 190 0.60 -34.36 14.30
CA GLY A 190 1.50 -34.94 15.31
C GLY A 190 1.15 -36.38 15.61
#